data_AF-A0A4V1RGA6-F1
#
_entry.id   AF-A0A4V1RGA6-F1
#
_cell.length_a   1.000
_cell.length_b   1.000
_cell.length_c   1.000
_cell.angle_alpha   90.00
_cell.angle_beta   90.00
_cell.angle_gamma   90.00
#
_symmetry.space_group_name_H-M   'P 1'
#
loop_
_entity.id
_entity.type
_entity.pdbx_description
1 polymer ?
#
loop_
_entity_poly.entity_id
_entity_poly.type
_entity_poly.pdbx_seq_one_letter_code
_entity_poly.pdbx_strand_id
1 'polypeptide(L)'
;VALDIKQTGVIQGLPLLFSGNNLVKAIRSGTPKDAQTLRLVVDLTENGKTEAVKQQNGSNYTVVFTINADAPPPPPPPPVVAKRVEKPAVVAPRVSEPASNPFKTESNRTTGVISSNTVTRPAARATANTGDKIIIAIDAGHGGQDPGAIGPGGTREKNVTIAIARKLRTLLNDDPMFKGVL
;
A
#
# COMPACT_ATOMS: atom_id res chain seq x y z
N VAL A 1 -9.13 24.58 -0.74
CA VAL A 1 -8.88 24.40 0.71
C VAL A 1 -7.83 25.40 1.16
N ALA A 2 -7.95 25.98 2.36
CA ALA A 2 -6.95 26.90 2.91
C ALA A 2 -6.49 26.45 4.31
N LEU A 3 -5.18 26.43 4.55
CA LEU A 3 -4.56 26.09 5.82
C LEU A 3 -3.84 27.32 6.36
N ASP A 4 -4.21 27.74 7.57
CA ASP A 4 -3.57 28.82 8.29
C ASP A 4 -2.65 28.26 9.38
N ILE A 5 -1.37 28.60 9.31
CA ILE A 5 -0.32 28.11 10.21
C ILE A 5 0.17 29.31 11.02
N LYS A 6 0.00 29.27 12.35
CA LYS A 6 0.48 30.32 13.25
C LYS A 6 2.00 30.24 13.42
N GLN A 7 2.71 30.80 12.45
CA GLN A 7 4.15 30.88 12.41
C GLN A 7 4.54 32.05 11.50
N THR A 8 5.69 32.67 11.76
CA THR A 8 6.28 33.68 10.89
C THR A 8 7.33 33.06 9.98
N GLY A 9 7.56 33.64 8.80
CA GLY A 9 8.62 33.21 7.90
C GLY A 9 8.29 33.39 6.43
N VAL A 10 9.17 32.86 5.58
CA VAL A 10 9.00 32.85 4.12
C VAL A 10 8.76 31.42 3.67
N ILE A 11 7.67 31.21 2.91
CA ILE A 11 7.40 29.90 2.29
C ILE A 11 8.24 29.79 1.02
N GLN A 12 9.09 28.77 0.93
CA GLN A 12 9.92 28.50 -0.23
C GLN A 12 9.40 27.29 -1.02
N GLY A 13 9.68 27.24 -2.32
CA GLY A 13 9.33 26.09 -3.17
C GLY A 13 7.87 26.01 -3.62
N LEU A 14 7.09 27.10 -3.47
CA LEU A 14 5.73 27.21 -4.00
C LEU A 14 5.68 28.19 -5.18
N PRO A 15 4.74 28.01 -6.12
CA PRO A 15 3.70 26.98 -6.13
C PRO A 15 4.22 25.60 -6.55
N LEU A 16 3.62 24.55 -5.97
CA LEU A 16 3.72 23.19 -6.49
C LEU A 16 2.57 22.96 -7.45
N LEU A 17 2.87 22.66 -8.71
CA LEU A 17 1.89 22.33 -9.73
C LEU A 17 1.85 20.82 -9.93
N PHE A 18 0.65 20.27 -10.00
CA PHE A 18 0.41 18.86 -10.22
C PHE A 18 -0.24 18.66 -11.59
N SER A 19 -0.24 17.42 -12.08
CA SER A 19 -0.79 17.09 -13.41
C SER A 19 -2.28 17.40 -13.56
N GLY A 20 -3.01 17.60 -12.45
CA GLY A 20 -4.45 17.78 -12.46
C GLY A 20 -5.25 16.48 -12.67
N ASN A 21 -4.57 15.34 -12.82
CA ASN A 21 -5.23 14.02 -12.93
C ASN A 21 -5.70 13.49 -11.58
N ASN A 22 -5.16 14.01 -10.48
CA ASN A 22 -5.52 13.65 -9.11
C ASN A 22 -6.23 14.83 -8.43
N LEU A 23 -6.77 14.59 -7.23
CA LEU A 23 -7.56 15.55 -6.46
C LEU A 23 -6.88 16.92 -6.24
N VAL A 24 -5.55 16.96 -6.11
CA VAL A 24 -4.81 18.22 -5.91
C VAL A 24 -4.28 18.73 -7.25
N LYS A 25 -4.65 19.97 -7.59
CA LYS A 25 -4.19 20.69 -8.78
C LYS A 25 -2.93 21.51 -8.52
N ALA A 26 -2.91 22.24 -7.40
CA ALA A 26 -1.79 23.08 -7.03
C ALA A 26 -1.74 23.31 -5.51
N ILE A 27 -0.54 23.56 -4.98
CA ILE A 27 -0.34 24.11 -3.64
C ILE A 27 0.40 25.44 -3.80
N ARG A 28 -0.12 26.50 -3.21
CA ARG A 28 0.45 27.85 -3.32
C ARG A 28 0.37 28.61 -2.01
N SER A 29 1.17 29.67 -1.88
CA SER A 29 1.00 30.65 -0.81
C SER A 29 -0.27 31.46 -1.06
N GLY A 30 -1.08 31.66 -0.04
CA GLY A 30 -2.21 32.58 -0.06
C GLY A 30 -1.93 33.81 0.81
N THR A 31 -2.83 34.78 0.76
CA THR A 31 -2.76 35.97 1.62
C THR A 31 -2.94 35.57 3.10
N PRO A 32 -1.96 35.84 3.98
CA PRO A 32 -2.09 35.61 5.41
C PRO A 32 -3.29 36.31 6.04
N LYS A 33 -3.81 35.76 7.13
CA LYS A 33 -4.82 36.44 7.96
C LYS A 33 -4.25 37.61 8.76
N ASP A 34 -3.00 37.49 9.19
CA ASP A 34 -2.28 38.45 10.02
C ASP A 34 -0.76 38.26 9.87
N ALA A 35 0.02 39.13 10.51
CA ALA A 35 1.48 39.11 10.44
C ALA A 35 2.15 37.91 11.14
N GLN A 36 1.40 37.09 11.89
CA GLN A 36 1.89 35.93 12.64
C GLN A 36 1.45 34.61 12.02
N THR A 37 0.86 34.65 10.83
CA THR A 37 0.26 33.50 10.17
C THR A 37 0.83 33.33 8.77
N LEU A 38 1.02 32.08 8.35
CA LEU A 38 1.23 31.68 6.97
C LEU A 38 -0.04 31.04 6.44
N ARG A 39 -0.41 31.36 5.20
CA ARG A 39 -1.54 30.70 4.53
C ARG A 39 -1.04 29.85 3.37
N LEU A 40 -1.39 28.57 3.40
CA LEU A 40 -1.28 27.66 2.27
C LEU A 40 -2.66 27.46 1.65
N VAL A 41 -2.73 27.54 0.32
CA VAL A 41 -3.94 27.24 -0.44
C VAL A 41 -3.69 26.00 -1.28
N VAL A 42 -4.55 25.00 -1.09
CA VAL A 42 -4.58 23.78 -1.90
C VAL A 42 -5.77 23.88 -2.85
N ASP A 43 -5.45 24.00 -4.14
CA ASP A 43 -6.44 23.99 -5.21
C ASP A 43 -6.81 22.55 -5.52
N LEU A 44 -8.10 22.25 -5.51
CA LEU A 44 -8.61 20.92 -5.80
C LEU A 44 -9.21 20.88 -7.21
N THR A 45 -9.18 19.71 -7.83
CA THR A 45 -9.83 19.45 -9.12
C THR A 45 -11.32 19.20 -8.97
N GLU A 46 -11.77 18.78 -7.79
CA GLU A 46 -13.14 18.53 -7.40
C GLU A 46 -13.36 18.86 -5.92
N ASN A 47 -14.62 18.86 -5.49
CA ASN A 47 -14.95 19.11 -4.08
C ASN A 47 -14.42 17.98 -3.19
N GLY A 48 -14.01 18.32 -1.97
CA GLY A 48 -13.49 17.35 -1.03
C GLY A 48 -13.65 17.77 0.42
N LYS A 49 -13.59 16.78 1.30
CA LYS A 49 -13.60 16.92 2.77
C LYS A 49 -12.17 16.82 3.27
N THR A 50 -11.88 17.55 4.34
CA THR A 50 -10.51 17.70 4.84
C THR A 50 -10.41 17.40 6.32
N GLU A 51 -9.34 16.70 6.70
CA GLU A 51 -8.98 16.44 8.09
C GLU A 51 -7.51 16.77 8.31
N ALA A 52 -7.18 17.27 9.50
CA ALA A 52 -5.83 17.64 9.87
C ALA A 52 -5.49 17.08 11.25
N VAL A 53 -4.37 16.37 11.35
CA VAL A 53 -3.86 15.84 12.62
C VAL A 53 -2.45 16.33 12.83
N LYS A 54 -2.15 16.76 14.06
CA LYS A 54 -0.79 17.11 14.48
C LYS A 54 -0.20 15.92 15.23
N GLN A 55 0.97 15.48 14.79
CA GLN A 55 1.76 14.45 15.45
C GLN A 55 3.04 15.08 15.97
N GLN A 56 3.41 14.79 17.22
CA GLN A 56 4.62 15.28 17.84
C GLN A 56 5.55 14.10 18.14
N ASN A 57 6.79 14.19 17.69
CA ASN A 57 7.85 13.25 18.04
C ASN A 57 9.04 14.05 18.59
N GLY A 58 9.20 14.04 19.91
CA GLY A 58 10.15 14.91 20.60
C GLY A 58 9.83 16.38 20.34
N SER A 59 10.79 17.12 19.77
CA SER A 59 10.63 18.53 19.36
C SER A 59 10.04 18.71 17.96
N ASN A 60 9.91 17.64 17.18
CA ASN A 60 9.45 17.71 15.80
C ASN A 60 7.93 17.58 15.72
N TYR A 61 7.31 18.48 14.96
CA TYR A 61 5.88 18.44 14.67
C TYR A 61 5.65 18.07 13.21
N THR A 62 4.86 17.03 12.99
CA THR A 62 4.36 16.63 11.67
C THR A 62 2.87 16.94 11.61
N VAL A 63 2.46 17.73 10.62
CA VAL A 63 1.04 17.95 10.34
C VAL A 63 0.65 17.05 9.17
N VAL A 64 -0.24 16.10 9.43
CA VAL A 64 -0.83 15.25 8.40
C VAL A 64 -2.15 15.87 7.97
N PHE A 65 -2.23 16.26 6.71
CA PHE A 65 -3.42 16.84 6.10
C PHE A 65 -3.99 15.87 5.07
N THR A 66 -5.20 15.37 5.34
CA THR A 66 -5.89 14.41 4.49
C THR A 66 -7.03 15.11 3.76
N ILE A 67 -7.12 14.91 2.44
CA ILE A 67 -8.20 15.43 1.60
C ILE A 67 -8.85 14.24 0.90
N ASN A 68 -10.14 14.04 1.14
CA ASN A 68 -10.94 13.01 0.48
C ASN A 68 -11.88 13.69 -0.52
N ALA A 69 -11.90 13.22 -1.77
CA ALA A 69 -12.87 13.68 -2.75
C ALA A 69 -14.29 13.37 -2.28
N ASP A 70 -15.27 14.22 -2.62
CA ASP A 70 -16.69 13.96 -2.36
C ASP A 70 -17.31 13.01 -3.41
N ALA A 71 -16.46 12.22 -4.08
CA ALA A 71 -16.86 11.25 -5.08
C ALA A 71 -17.49 10.02 -4.41
N PRO A 72 -18.58 9.46 -4.98
CA PRO A 72 -19.08 8.17 -4.55
C PRO A 72 -17.96 7.13 -4.62
N PRO A 73 -17.89 6.18 -3.67
CA PRO A 73 -16.92 5.09 -3.76
C PRO A 73 -17.07 4.41 -5.13
N PRO A 74 -15.95 4.03 -5.78
CA PRO A 74 -16.03 3.28 -7.03
C PRO A 74 -16.91 2.05 -6.81
N PRO A 75 -17.69 1.63 -7.81
CA PRO A 75 -18.54 0.46 -7.68
C PRO A 75 -17.69 -0.73 -7.23
N PRO A 76 -18.19 -1.57 -6.30
CA PRO A 76 -17.44 -2.72 -5.83
C PRO A 76 -17.05 -3.57 -7.05
N PRO A 77 -15.83 -4.14 -7.05
CA PRO A 77 -15.48 -5.11 -8.08
C PRO A 77 -16.54 -6.22 -8.11
N PRO A 78 -16.86 -6.77 -9.29
CA PRO A 78 -17.85 -7.85 -9.38
C PRO A 78 -17.47 -8.95 -8.38
N PRO A 79 -18.45 -9.51 -7.65
CA PRO A 79 -18.17 -10.51 -6.63
C PRO A 79 -17.42 -11.67 -7.28
N VAL A 80 -16.15 -11.80 -6.93
CA VAL A 80 -15.42 -13.05 -7.15
C VAL A 80 -16.06 -14.06 -6.22
N VAL A 81 -16.95 -14.88 -6.78
CA VAL A 81 -17.57 -16.00 -6.05
C VAL A 81 -16.44 -16.98 -5.73
N ALA A 82 -15.80 -16.77 -4.59
CA ALA A 82 -15.00 -17.80 -3.95
C ALA A 82 -15.99 -18.90 -3.57
N LYS A 83 -16.15 -19.90 -4.44
CA LYS A 83 -16.92 -21.12 -4.14
C LYS A 83 -16.32 -21.70 -2.86
N ARG A 84 -17.00 -21.48 -1.74
CA ARG A 84 -16.70 -22.12 -0.47
C ARG A 84 -17.02 -23.59 -0.65
N VAL A 85 -15.99 -24.39 -0.96
CA VAL A 85 -16.11 -25.84 -1.02
C VAL A 85 -16.50 -26.32 0.39
N GLU A 86 -17.65 -26.97 0.48
CA GLU A 86 -18.14 -27.57 1.72
C GLU A 86 -17.14 -28.61 2.25
N LYS A 87 -17.06 -28.68 3.57
CA LYS A 87 -16.08 -29.44 4.34
C LYS A 87 -16.34 -30.95 4.19
N PRO A 88 -15.46 -31.77 3.61
CA PRO A 88 -15.61 -33.22 3.69
C PRO A 88 -15.28 -33.69 5.12
N ALA A 89 -15.99 -34.73 5.56
CA ALA A 89 -15.81 -35.36 6.86
C ALA A 89 -14.36 -35.84 7.09
N VAL A 90 -13.94 -35.72 8.35
CA VAL A 90 -12.60 -36.02 8.87
C VAL A 90 -12.29 -37.52 8.71
N VAL A 91 -11.23 -37.85 7.97
CA VAL A 91 -10.54 -39.14 8.10
C VAL A 91 -9.21 -38.88 8.82
N ALA A 92 -8.95 -39.61 9.90
CA ALA A 92 -7.79 -39.44 10.78
C ALA A 92 -6.44 -39.68 10.05
N PRO A 93 -5.35 -38.99 10.44
CA PRO A 93 -4.10 -39.01 9.70
C PRO A 93 -3.25 -40.26 10.02
N ARG A 94 -2.63 -40.83 8.98
CA ARG A 94 -1.46 -41.72 9.12
C ARG A 94 -0.20 -40.87 9.25
N VAL A 95 0.65 -41.21 10.21
CA VAL A 95 1.95 -40.56 10.46
C VAL A 95 2.88 -40.82 9.26
N SER A 96 3.40 -39.75 8.66
CA SER A 96 4.53 -39.83 7.71
C SER A 96 5.63 -38.89 8.18
N GLU A 97 6.87 -39.38 8.09
CA GLU A 97 8.09 -38.81 8.67
C GLU A 97 8.47 -37.45 8.06
N PRO A 98 9.18 -36.58 8.81
CA PRO A 98 9.53 -35.24 8.33
C PRO A 98 10.59 -35.28 7.22
N ALA A 99 10.28 -34.62 6.10
CA ALA A 99 11.24 -34.34 5.03
C ALA A 99 12.32 -33.35 5.51
N SER A 100 13.58 -33.63 5.16
CA SER A 100 14.75 -32.80 5.49
C SER A 100 14.78 -31.52 4.63
N ASN A 101 15.15 -30.40 5.26
CA ASN A 101 15.14 -29.06 4.66
C ASN A 101 16.49 -28.78 3.93
N PRO A 102 16.52 -28.43 2.62
CA PRO A 102 17.74 -28.32 1.83
C PRO A 102 18.60 -27.06 2.10
N PHE A 103 18.27 -26.25 3.11
CA PHE A 103 18.95 -24.98 3.40
C PHE A 103 19.82 -24.98 4.65
N LYS A 104 20.24 -26.14 5.18
CA LYS A 104 21.29 -26.19 6.20
C LYS A 104 22.66 -26.26 5.55
N THR A 105 23.25 -25.10 5.26
CA THR A 105 24.71 -24.97 5.22
C THR A 105 25.17 -24.25 6.49
N GLU A 106 26.21 -24.81 7.09
CA GLU A 106 26.74 -24.41 8.40
C GLU A 106 27.45 -23.07 8.31
N SER A 107 26.70 -21.96 8.32
CA SER A 107 27.20 -20.66 8.74
C SER A 107 26.08 -19.63 8.80
N ASN A 108 26.08 -18.91 9.92
CA ASN A 108 25.66 -17.51 10.07
C ASN A 108 24.27 -17.23 10.67
N ARG A 109 24.37 -16.63 11.87
CA ARG A 109 23.55 -15.54 12.45
C ARG A 109 22.05 -15.75 12.53
N THR A 110 21.63 -16.19 13.71
CA THR A 110 20.28 -16.15 14.26
C THR A 110 19.57 -14.82 14.00
N THR A 111 18.71 -14.78 12.99
CA THR A 111 17.54 -13.89 12.97
C THR A 111 16.37 -14.68 13.53
N GLY A 112 15.89 -14.30 14.72
CA GLY A 112 14.74 -14.95 15.35
C GLY A 112 13.48 -14.74 14.53
N VAL A 113 12.99 -15.80 13.90
CA VAL A 113 11.65 -15.83 13.31
C VAL A 113 10.69 -16.25 14.41
N ILE A 114 9.79 -15.35 14.81
CA ILE A 114 8.65 -15.72 15.66
C ILE A 114 7.71 -16.49 14.76
N SER A 115 7.71 -17.82 14.86
CA SER A 115 6.75 -18.67 14.18
C SER A 115 5.35 -18.34 14.71
N SER A 116 4.59 -17.54 13.96
CA SER A 116 3.14 -17.59 14.08
C SER A 116 2.70 -18.95 13.54
N ASN A 117 1.96 -19.71 14.35
CA ASN A 117 1.32 -20.96 13.92
C ASN A 117 0.18 -20.65 12.92
N THR A 118 0.52 -20.18 11.73
CA THR A 118 -0.38 -20.23 10.59
C THR A 118 -0.31 -21.63 10.01
N VAL A 119 -1.36 -22.42 10.28
CA VAL A 119 -1.59 -23.71 9.62
C VAL A 119 -1.77 -23.44 8.13
N THR A 120 -0.72 -23.62 7.34
CA THR A 120 -0.84 -23.71 5.88
C THR A 120 -1.48 -25.05 5.55
N ARG A 121 -2.81 -25.10 5.49
CA ARG A 121 -3.52 -26.27 4.96
C ARG A 121 -3.14 -26.37 3.47
N PRO A 122 -2.67 -27.53 2.98
CA PRO A 122 -2.43 -27.70 1.56
C PRO A 122 -3.72 -27.37 0.83
N ALA A 123 -3.66 -26.47 -0.16
CA ALA A 123 -4.81 -26.23 -1.01
C ALA A 123 -5.22 -27.59 -1.59
N ALA A 124 -6.43 -28.05 -1.25
CA ALA A 124 -7.05 -29.17 -1.95
C ALA A 124 -6.94 -28.84 -3.43
N ARG A 125 -6.37 -29.77 -4.23
CA ARG A 125 -6.20 -29.63 -5.68
C ARG A 125 -7.49 -29.05 -6.26
N ALA A 126 -7.49 -27.76 -6.53
CA ALA A 126 -8.54 -27.15 -7.32
C ALA A 126 -8.39 -27.82 -8.67
N THR A 127 -9.34 -28.68 -9.04
CA THR A 127 -9.50 -29.08 -10.43
C THR A 127 -9.76 -27.77 -11.15
N ALA A 128 -8.72 -27.22 -11.78
CA ALA A 128 -8.86 -26.06 -12.63
C ALA A 128 -9.89 -26.46 -13.67
N ASN A 129 -11.11 -25.91 -13.55
CA ASN A 129 -11.99 -25.87 -14.70
C ASN A 129 -11.18 -25.18 -15.78
N THR A 130 -10.95 -25.86 -16.89
CA THR A 130 -9.95 -25.53 -17.93
C THR A 130 -10.21 -24.20 -18.66
N GLY A 131 -11.05 -23.31 -18.11
CA GLY A 131 -11.37 -21.98 -18.64
C GLY A 131 -11.29 -20.82 -17.65
N ASP A 132 -11.11 -21.04 -16.34
CA ASP A 132 -11.06 -19.95 -15.36
C ASP A 132 -9.61 -19.55 -15.03
N LYS A 133 -9.28 -18.26 -15.21
CA LYS A 133 -7.96 -17.72 -14.85
C LYS A 133 -7.73 -17.77 -13.34
N ILE A 134 -6.52 -18.14 -12.92
CA ILE A 134 -6.07 -18.03 -11.54
C ILE A 134 -5.82 -16.56 -11.21
N ILE A 135 -6.56 -16.04 -10.23
CA ILE A 135 -6.41 -14.66 -9.78
C ILE A 135 -5.33 -14.59 -8.69
N ILE A 136 -4.33 -13.73 -8.90
CA ILE A 136 -3.23 -13.52 -7.96
C ILE A 136 -3.30 -12.07 -7.48
N ALA A 137 -3.55 -11.88 -6.18
CA ALA A 137 -3.43 -10.59 -5.52
C ALA A 137 -1.96 -10.31 -5.20
N ILE A 138 -1.49 -9.14 -5.63
CA ILE A 138 -0.10 -8.69 -5.45
C ILE A 138 -0.15 -7.50 -4.48
N ASP A 139 0.54 -7.61 -3.36
CA ASP A 139 0.66 -6.51 -2.40
C ASP A 139 2.03 -5.85 -2.54
N ALA A 140 2.04 -4.57 -2.90
CA ALA A 140 3.25 -3.77 -2.92
C ALA A 140 3.44 -3.12 -1.55
N GLY A 141 4.30 -3.69 -0.73
CA GLY A 141 4.55 -3.20 0.63
C GLY A 141 4.96 -1.73 0.68
N HIS A 142 4.59 -1.05 1.78
CA HIS A 142 4.79 0.37 2.07
C HIS A 142 4.03 1.31 1.12
N GLY A 143 4.38 2.60 1.12
CA GLY A 143 3.77 3.59 0.23
C GLY A 143 3.41 4.90 0.93
N GLY A 144 3.10 5.92 0.12
CA GLY A 144 2.75 7.24 0.64
C GLY A 144 3.85 7.82 1.52
N GLN A 145 3.53 8.11 2.78
CA GLN A 145 4.48 8.64 3.77
C GLN A 145 5.46 7.60 4.29
N ASP A 146 5.09 6.32 4.31
CA ASP A 146 5.96 5.25 4.77
C ASP A 146 6.93 4.84 3.65
N PRO A 147 8.24 5.13 3.77
CA PRO A 147 9.22 4.76 2.76
C PRO A 147 9.58 3.27 2.77
N GLY A 148 9.29 2.55 3.87
CA GLY A 148 9.91 1.28 4.20
C GLY A 148 11.41 1.41 4.50
N ALA A 149 12.16 0.33 4.31
CA ALA A 149 13.62 0.33 4.49
C ALA A 149 14.33 1.33 3.55
N ILE A 150 15.41 1.92 4.05
CA ILE A 150 16.27 2.85 3.29
C ILE A 150 17.64 2.19 3.09
N GLY A 151 18.02 1.96 1.83
CA GLY A 151 19.30 1.38 1.47
C GLY A 151 20.48 2.37 1.56
N PRO A 152 21.74 1.90 1.47
CA PRO A 152 22.94 2.73 1.62
C PRO A 152 23.04 3.93 0.66
N GLY A 153 22.40 3.86 -0.50
CA GLY A 153 22.32 4.94 -1.49
C GLY A 153 21.05 5.79 -1.42
N GLY A 154 20.24 5.68 -0.36
CA GLY A 154 18.96 6.40 -0.23
C GLY A 154 17.79 5.76 -0.99
N THR A 155 17.99 4.59 -1.59
CA THR A 155 16.91 3.81 -2.22
C THR A 155 15.83 3.49 -1.19
N ARG A 156 14.58 3.79 -1.51
CA ARG A 156 13.42 3.55 -0.64
C ARG A 156 12.69 2.29 -1.09
N GLU A 157 12.42 1.40 -0.15
CA GLU A 157 11.74 0.13 -0.40
C GLU A 157 10.45 0.30 -1.19
N LYS A 158 9.58 1.25 -0.81
CA LYS A 158 8.30 1.49 -1.50
C LYS A 158 8.43 1.69 -3.02
N ASN A 159 9.56 2.24 -3.48
CA ASN A 159 9.79 2.50 -4.90
C ASN A 159 10.18 1.21 -5.63
N VAL A 160 10.90 0.32 -4.95
CA VAL A 160 11.32 -0.98 -5.47
C VAL A 160 10.14 -1.94 -5.48
N THR A 161 9.39 -2.02 -4.37
CA THR A 161 8.24 -2.93 -4.23
C THR A 161 7.18 -2.65 -5.27
N ILE A 162 6.77 -1.39 -5.48
CA ILE A 162 5.77 -1.05 -6.50
C ILE A 162 6.26 -1.31 -7.93
N ALA A 163 7.56 -1.13 -8.20
CA ALA A 163 8.14 -1.41 -9.52
C ALA A 163 8.12 -2.91 -9.82
N ILE A 164 8.51 -3.75 -8.85
CA ILE A 164 8.46 -5.21 -8.96
C ILE A 164 7.00 -5.68 -9.10
N ALA A 165 6.10 -5.18 -8.27
CA ALA A 165 4.70 -5.56 -8.26
C ALA A 165 4.02 -5.27 -9.62
N ARG A 166 4.29 -4.10 -10.22
CA ARG A 166 3.82 -3.76 -11.57
C ARG A 166 4.38 -4.69 -12.64
N LYS A 167 5.69 -4.98 -12.60
CA LYS A 167 6.33 -5.91 -13.56
C LYS A 167 5.75 -7.31 -13.43
N LEU A 168 5.57 -7.82 -12.21
CA LEU A 168 4.96 -9.12 -11.96
C LEU A 168 3.52 -9.17 -12.48
N ARG A 169 2.72 -8.12 -12.23
CA ARG A 169 1.36 -8.01 -12.76
C ARG A 169 1.33 -8.12 -14.28
N THR A 170 2.24 -7.46 -14.99
CA THR A 170 2.35 -7.56 -16.45
C THR A 170 2.63 -9.00 -16.87
N LEU A 171 3.66 -9.63 -16.30
CA LEU A 171 4.02 -11.02 -16.62
C LEU A 171 2.87 -12.01 -16.36
N LEU A 172 2.13 -11.82 -15.27
CA LEU A 172 0.97 -12.65 -14.95
C LEU A 172 -0.21 -12.42 -15.90
N ASN A 173 -0.39 -11.21 -16.43
CA ASN A 173 -1.49 -10.93 -17.35
C ASN A 173 -1.18 -11.35 -18.80
N ASP A 174 0.11 -11.51 -19.13
CA ASP A 174 0.57 -12.04 -20.42
C ASP A 174 0.36 -13.55 -20.53
N ASP A 175 0.25 -14.25 -19.40
CA ASP A 175 -0.09 -15.67 -19.35
C ASP A 175 -1.62 -15.87 -19.32
N PRO A 176 -2.22 -16.62 -20.26
CA PRO A 176 -3.66 -16.84 -20.29
C PRO A 176 -4.21 -17.55 -19.05
N MET A 177 -3.37 -18.28 -18.30
CA MET A 177 -3.76 -18.99 -17.08
C MET A 177 -3.92 -18.06 -15.87
N PHE A 178 -3.34 -16.86 -15.90
CA PHE A 178 -3.28 -15.98 -14.72
C PHE A 178 -3.94 -14.61 -14.94
N LYS A 179 -4.30 -13.97 -13.82
CA LYS A 179 -4.73 -12.57 -13.74
C LYS A 179 -4.14 -11.94 -12.47
N GLY A 180 -3.16 -11.06 -12.66
CA GLY A 180 -2.57 -10.27 -11.57
C GLY A 180 -3.41 -9.04 -11.23
N VAL A 181 -3.73 -8.87 -9.95
CA VAL A 181 -4.43 -7.68 -9.41
C VAL A 181 -3.56 -6.98 -8.36
N LEU A 182 -3.57 -5.66 -8.38
CA LEU A 182 -2.92 -4.76 -7.42
C LEU A 182 -3.99 -3.97 -6.68
#